data_AF-A0A852Z596-F1
#
_entry.id   AF-A0A852Z596-F1
#
_cell.length_a   1.000
_cell.length_b   1.000
_cell.length_c   1.000
_cell.angle_alpha   90.00
_cell.angle_beta   90.00
_cell.angle_gamma   90.00
#
_symmetry.space_group_name_H-M   'P 1'
#
loop_
_entity.id
_entity.type
_entity.pdbx_description
1 polymer ?
#
loop_
_entity_poly.entity_id
_entity_poly.type
_entity_poly.pdbx_seq_one_letter_code
_entity_poly.pdbx_strand_id
1 'polypeptide(L)'
;MRLGYAATAWSALYAVLGLFWTAGGPGFPFGAGQDPAPFESVLGSVPAAVAAPALAAFGILGAVLGLVATRALAAGRTIGPAAPVFAGYAALSALALLVVVPDRRVLMLVAYAPILAGVGLYVLVTGSSMPHLGDPGLWTVTHQAVFVLGGLAWAGLALATARRYRAVCLACGRTPGRVSRWTAPAAAARWGRWAVGLAVVVPLLYAATRWAWALGVPLGIDAEFYRQGKEDGLWTAGAALGSLGILGAVLTLGLVRHWGETYPRWVWFRAGRTVPPKVAIVPATLVSVIVTSAGLEYWRLIQRPEFSHQWWATMGPELLWPLWGAGLAAATLAYHLRRRGTCRTCGQG
;
A
#
# COMPACT_ATOMS: atom_id res chain seq x y z
N MET A 1 8.04 11.49 -16.92
CA MET A 1 9.41 11.17 -17.39
C MET A 1 10.21 10.48 -16.29
N ARG A 2 10.55 11.14 -15.16
CA ARG A 2 11.32 10.51 -14.06
C ARG A 2 10.77 9.16 -13.59
N LEU A 3 9.45 9.06 -13.34
CA LEU A 3 8.80 7.81 -12.96
C LEU A 3 8.85 6.72 -14.05
N GLY A 4 8.86 7.11 -15.33
CA GLY A 4 8.99 6.16 -16.44
C GLY A 4 10.37 5.53 -16.49
N TYR A 5 11.43 6.33 -16.36
CA TYR A 5 12.80 5.83 -16.25
C TYR A 5 13.01 5.00 -14.97
N ALA A 6 12.39 5.39 -13.85
CA ALA A 6 12.43 4.60 -12.63
C ALA A 6 11.77 3.22 -12.81
N ALA A 7 10.63 3.14 -13.49
CA ALA A 7 9.97 1.87 -13.81
C ALA A 7 10.86 0.99 -14.73
N THR A 8 11.46 1.58 -15.76
CA THR A 8 12.41 0.89 -16.63
C THR A 8 13.64 0.38 -15.88
N ALA A 9 14.24 1.20 -15.03
CA ALA A 9 15.42 0.83 -14.25
C ALA A 9 15.10 -0.29 -13.25
N TRP A 10 13.96 -0.20 -12.58
CA TRP A 10 13.46 -1.25 -11.71
C TRP A 10 13.28 -2.57 -12.48
N SER A 11 12.66 -2.53 -13.66
CA SER A 11 12.46 -3.73 -14.48
C SER A 11 13.77 -4.33 -14.99
N ALA A 12 14.73 -3.49 -15.38
CA ALA A 12 16.06 -3.94 -15.78
C ALA A 12 16.83 -4.58 -14.61
N LEU A 13 16.74 -4.01 -13.40
CA LEU A 13 17.33 -4.59 -12.20
C LEU A 13 16.75 -6.00 -11.94
N TYR A 14 15.44 -6.15 -11.95
CA TYR A 14 14.80 -7.46 -11.72
C TYR A 14 14.92 -8.43 -12.89
N ALA A 15 15.20 -7.95 -14.10
CA ALA A 15 15.65 -8.79 -15.20
C ALA A 15 17.00 -9.45 -14.86
N VAL A 16 17.99 -8.64 -14.46
CA VAL A 16 19.33 -9.12 -14.10
C VAL A 16 19.28 -10.03 -12.88
N LEU A 17 18.58 -9.64 -11.82
CA LEU A 17 18.41 -10.47 -10.62
C LEU A 17 17.67 -11.78 -10.94
N GLY A 18 16.61 -11.72 -11.75
CA GLY A 18 15.90 -12.91 -12.21
C GLY A 18 16.80 -13.88 -12.96
N LEU A 19 17.64 -13.38 -13.87
CA LEU A 19 18.62 -14.21 -14.60
C LEU A 19 19.67 -14.79 -13.65
N PHE A 20 20.17 -14.02 -12.69
CA PHE A 20 21.11 -14.48 -11.66
C PHE A 20 20.52 -15.63 -10.83
N TRP A 21 19.29 -15.50 -10.35
CA TRP A 21 18.62 -16.57 -9.61
C TRP A 21 18.28 -17.77 -10.49
N THR A 22 17.95 -17.55 -11.77
CA THR A 22 17.74 -18.64 -12.75
C THR A 22 19.01 -19.46 -12.95
N ALA A 23 20.18 -18.81 -12.91
CA ALA A 23 21.49 -19.47 -13.00
C ALA A 23 21.94 -20.17 -11.69
N GLY A 24 21.07 -20.23 -10.66
CA GLY A 24 21.38 -20.85 -9.37
C GLY A 24 22.01 -19.90 -8.35
N GLY A 25 21.98 -18.59 -8.60
CA GLY A 25 22.42 -17.60 -7.61
C GLY A 25 21.60 -17.69 -6.31
N PRO A 26 22.23 -17.55 -5.12
CA PRO A 26 21.54 -17.63 -3.84
C PRO A 26 20.64 -16.41 -3.58
N GLY A 27 19.81 -16.50 -2.53
CA GLY A 27 19.05 -15.35 -2.02
C GLY A 27 17.80 -14.98 -2.81
N PHE A 28 17.15 -15.94 -3.49
CA PHE A 28 15.84 -15.70 -4.08
C PHE A 28 14.83 -15.36 -2.96
N PRO A 29 14.14 -14.20 -3.01
CA PRO A 29 13.46 -13.63 -1.84
C PRO A 29 12.11 -14.25 -1.48
N PHE A 30 11.59 -15.19 -2.29
CA PHE A 30 10.26 -15.78 -2.09
C PHE A 30 10.32 -17.31 -2.04
N GLY A 31 9.35 -17.92 -1.37
CA GLY A 31 9.21 -19.38 -1.29
C GLY A 31 10.07 -20.03 -0.21
N ALA A 32 9.90 -21.35 -0.05
CA ALA A 32 10.31 -22.15 1.12
C ALA A 32 11.83 -22.19 1.44
N GLY A 33 12.69 -21.52 0.67
CA GLY A 33 14.13 -21.48 0.92
C GLY A 33 14.60 -20.33 1.80
N GLN A 34 14.13 -19.11 1.52
CA GLN A 34 14.58 -17.87 2.19
C GLN A 34 13.44 -17.13 2.89
N ASP A 35 12.18 -17.45 2.56
CA ASP A 35 11.04 -16.87 3.26
C ASP A 35 10.73 -17.75 4.50
N PRO A 36 10.82 -17.22 5.73
CA PRO A 36 10.52 -17.99 6.95
C PRO A 36 9.03 -18.29 7.10
N ALA A 37 8.15 -17.56 6.41
CA ALA A 37 6.71 -17.74 6.43
C ALA A 37 6.14 -17.75 5.00
N PRO A 38 6.55 -18.71 4.15
CA PRO A 38 6.24 -18.69 2.73
C PRO A 38 4.73 -18.79 2.49
N PHE A 39 3.97 -19.42 3.38
CA PHE A 39 2.52 -19.55 3.27
C PHE A 39 1.75 -18.22 3.29
N GLU A 40 2.37 -17.14 3.79
CA GLU A 40 1.83 -15.77 3.80
C GLU A 40 1.99 -15.08 2.42
N SER A 41 2.96 -15.53 1.61
CA SER A 41 3.23 -14.98 0.29
C SER A 41 2.41 -15.67 -0.80
N VAL A 42 1.94 -14.89 -1.78
CA VAL A 42 1.34 -15.43 -3.02
C VAL A 42 2.30 -16.31 -3.79
N LEU A 43 3.58 -16.00 -3.72
CA LEU A 43 4.64 -16.75 -4.40
C LEU A 43 5.23 -17.84 -3.50
N GLY A 44 4.65 -18.07 -2.33
CA GLY A 44 5.15 -18.98 -1.31
C GLY A 44 5.33 -20.42 -1.76
N SER A 45 4.40 -20.92 -2.57
CA SER A 45 4.42 -22.29 -3.09
C SER A 45 5.14 -22.42 -4.43
N VAL A 46 5.61 -21.31 -5.02
CA VAL A 46 6.24 -21.33 -6.34
C VAL A 46 7.74 -21.58 -6.16
N PRO A 47 8.31 -22.67 -6.73
CA PRO A 47 9.73 -22.92 -6.64
C PRO A 47 10.55 -21.80 -7.29
N ALA A 48 11.72 -21.49 -6.74
CA ALA A 48 12.63 -20.49 -7.31
C ALA A 48 12.98 -20.80 -8.78
N ALA A 49 13.10 -22.09 -9.14
CA ALA A 49 13.34 -22.55 -10.51
C ALA A 49 12.25 -22.11 -11.52
N VAL A 50 11.04 -21.80 -11.05
CA VAL A 50 9.93 -21.29 -11.88
C VAL A 50 9.79 -19.77 -11.74
N ALA A 51 9.86 -19.27 -10.50
CA ALA A 51 9.62 -17.86 -10.22
C ALA A 51 10.76 -16.95 -10.72
N ALA A 52 12.03 -17.39 -10.63
CA ALA A 52 13.18 -16.63 -11.10
C ALA A 52 13.16 -16.36 -12.62
N PRO A 53 12.98 -17.36 -13.51
CA PRO A 53 12.93 -17.10 -14.95
C PRO A 53 11.69 -16.30 -15.34
N ALA A 54 10.56 -16.51 -14.67
CA ALA A 54 9.35 -15.69 -14.89
C ALA A 54 9.59 -14.21 -14.53
N LEU A 55 10.27 -13.94 -13.41
CA LEU A 55 10.66 -12.60 -13.00
C LEU A 55 11.67 -11.97 -13.97
N ALA A 56 12.62 -12.76 -14.49
CA ALA A 56 13.55 -12.32 -15.52
C ALA A 56 12.80 -11.88 -16.79
N ALA A 57 11.90 -12.72 -17.31
CA ALA A 57 11.10 -12.43 -18.49
C ALA A 57 10.21 -11.19 -18.28
N PHE A 58 9.56 -11.09 -17.12
CA PHE A 58 8.79 -9.91 -16.73
C PHE A 58 9.64 -8.64 -16.69
N GLY A 59 10.84 -8.72 -16.11
CA GLY A 59 11.81 -7.62 -16.06
C GLY A 59 12.27 -7.18 -17.44
N ILE A 60 12.62 -8.10 -18.33
CA ILE A 60 13.05 -7.80 -19.70
C ILE A 60 11.92 -7.11 -20.47
N LEU A 61 10.71 -7.70 -20.46
CA LEU A 61 9.55 -7.14 -21.12
C LEU A 61 9.22 -5.74 -20.56
N GLY A 62 9.25 -5.60 -19.23
CA GLY A 62 8.98 -4.33 -18.56
C GLY A 62 10.02 -3.26 -18.89
N ALA A 63 11.29 -3.62 -18.99
CA ALA A 63 12.35 -2.69 -19.38
C ALA A 63 12.14 -2.17 -20.80
N VAL A 64 11.84 -3.07 -21.76
CA VAL A 64 11.57 -2.72 -23.16
C VAL A 64 10.32 -1.83 -23.27
N LEU A 65 9.18 -2.30 -22.76
CA LEU A 65 7.91 -1.57 -22.86
C LEU A 65 7.96 -0.24 -22.11
N GLY A 66 8.58 -0.23 -20.92
CA GLY A 66 8.77 0.97 -20.11
C GLY A 66 9.64 2.01 -20.82
N LEU A 67 10.73 1.58 -21.46
CA LEU A 67 11.64 2.48 -22.18
C LEU A 67 10.96 3.09 -23.41
N VAL A 68 10.26 2.27 -24.20
CA VAL A 68 9.51 2.73 -25.38
C VAL A 68 8.47 3.77 -25.00
N ALA A 69 7.63 3.47 -23.99
CA ALA A 69 6.61 4.41 -23.53
C ALA A 69 7.22 5.70 -22.95
N THR A 70 8.30 5.58 -22.17
CA THR A 70 8.98 6.74 -21.57
C THR A 70 9.60 7.62 -22.64
N ARG A 71 10.24 7.05 -23.67
CA ARG A 71 10.81 7.82 -24.79
C ARG A 71 9.74 8.49 -25.64
N ALA A 72 8.62 7.81 -25.91
CA ALA A 72 7.49 8.43 -26.60
C ALA A 72 6.97 9.65 -25.81
N LEU A 73 6.77 9.52 -24.51
CA LEU A 73 6.36 10.63 -23.63
C LEU A 73 7.39 11.76 -23.60
N ALA A 74 8.69 11.43 -23.52
CA ALA A 74 9.77 12.42 -23.52
C ALA A 74 9.84 13.21 -24.84
N ALA A 75 9.61 12.54 -25.96
CA ALA A 75 9.54 13.16 -27.29
C ALA A 75 8.22 13.89 -27.57
N GLY A 76 7.28 13.96 -26.60
CA GLY A 76 5.96 14.53 -26.84
C GLY A 76 5.15 13.75 -27.88
N ARG A 77 5.42 12.45 -28.09
CA ARG A 77 4.68 11.61 -29.04
C ARG A 77 3.71 10.68 -28.32
N THR A 78 2.70 10.21 -29.05
CA THR A 78 1.88 9.06 -28.63
C THR A 78 2.48 7.79 -29.21
N ILE A 79 2.20 6.64 -28.59
CA ILE A 79 2.53 5.32 -29.16
C ILE A 79 1.40 4.87 -30.12
N GLY A 80 0.65 5.84 -30.66
CA GLY A 80 -0.50 5.61 -31.53
C GLY A 80 -1.53 4.63 -30.93
N PRO A 81 -2.06 3.70 -31.75
CA PRO A 81 -3.10 2.76 -31.33
C PRO A 81 -2.62 1.72 -30.30
N ALA A 82 -1.31 1.54 -30.12
CA ALA A 82 -0.77 0.61 -29.12
C ALA A 82 -0.80 1.18 -27.68
N ALA A 83 -1.02 2.49 -27.51
CA ALA A 83 -0.93 3.13 -26.19
C ALA A 83 -1.85 2.53 -25.11
N PRO A 84 -3.09 2.05 -25.39
CA PRO A 84 -3.90 1.32 -24.41
C PRO A 84 -3.23 0.04 -23.90
N VAL A 85 -2.54 -0.71 -24.77
CA VAL A 85 -1.82 -1.92 -24.39
C VAL A 85 -0.65 -1.58 -23.45
N PHE A 86 0.14 -0.56 -23.78
CA PHE A 86 1.23 -0.09 -22.93
C PHE A 86 0.73 0.42 -21.57
N ALA A 87 -0.37 1.20 -21.57
CA ALA A 87 -0.99 1.67 -20.34
C ALA A 87 -1.58 0.51 -19.52
N GLY A 88 -2.17 -0.50 -20.18
CA GLY A 88 -2.70 -1.70 -19.57
C GLY A 88 -1.61 -2.54 -18.91
N TYR A 89 -0.52 -2.84 -19.63
CA TYR A 89 0.65 -3.52 -19.06
C TYR A 89 1.19 -2.75 -17.85
N ALA A 90 1.38 -1.43 -17.98
CA ALA A 90 1.86 -0.61 -16.88
C ALA A 90 0.93 -0.62 -15.66
N ALA A 91 -0.39 -0.60 -15.89
CA ALA A 91 -1.38 -0.68 -14.81
C ALA A 91 -1.41 -2.06 -14.14
N LEU A 92 -1.28 -3.14 -14.92
CA LEU A 92 -1.20 -4.51 -14.40
C LEU A 92 0.08 -4.72 -13.60
N SER A 93 1.23 -4.23 -14.08
CA SER A 93 2.49 -4.25 -13.33
C SER A 93 2.37 -3.47 -12.03
N ALA A 94 1.74 -2.30 -12.05
CA ALA A 94 1.47 -1.54 -10.84
C ALA A 94 0.59 -2.30 -9.85
N LEU A 95 -0.51 -2.91 -10.32
CA LEU A 95 -1.42 -3.71 -9.50
C LEU A 95 -0.69 -4.90 -8.88
N ALA A 96 0.09 -5.63 -9.68
CA ALA A 96 0.85 -6.77 -9.21
C ALA A 96 1.82 -6.36 -8.09
N LEU A 97 2.62 -5.32 -8.33
CA LEU A 97 3.69 -4.90 -7.43
C LEU A 97 3.22 -4.12 -6.19
N LEU A 98 2.04 -3.49 -6.24
CA LEU A 98 1.47 -2.74 -5.12
C LEU A 98 0.53 -3.59 -4.27
N VAL A 99 -0.22 -4.50 -4.89
CA VAL A 99 -1.37 -5.16 -4.23
C VAL A 99 -1.23 -6.66 -4.17
N VAL A 100 -0.76 -7.30 -5.24
CA VAL A 100 -0.78 -8.77 -5.34
C VAL A 100 0.42 -9.40 -4.64
N VAL A 101 1.62 -8.89 -4.91
CA VAL A 101 2.88 -9.49 -4.45
C VAL A 101 3.24 -9.11 -3.02
N PRO A 102 3.10 -7.83 -2.58
CA PRO A 102 3.27 -7.51 -1.18
C PRO A 102 2.26 -8.24 -0.30
N ASP A 103 2.65 -8.52 0.93
CA ASP A 103 1.79 -9.13 1.95
C ASP A 103 1.79 -8.27 3.23
N ARG A 104 1.12 -8.75 4.29
CA ARG A 104 0.94 -8.05 5.57
C ARG A 104 2.27 -7.70 6.24
N ARG A 105 3.40 -8.30 5.85
CA ARG A 105 4.71 -7.94 6.42
C ARG A 105 5.12 -6.51 6.08
N VAL A 106 4.67 -5.96 4.94
CA VAL A 106 4.84 -4.52 4.66
C VAL A 106 4.01 -3.67 5.61
N LEU A 107 2.80 -4.12 5.97
CA LEU A 107 1.97 -3.46 6.98
C LEU A 107 2.63 -3.53 8.36
N MET A 108 3.15 -4.70 8.73
CA MET A 108 3.87 -4.89 9.99
C MET A 108 5.09 -3.98 10.06
N LEU A 109 5.88 -3.86 8.98
CA LEU A 109 7.00 -2.92 8.95
C LEU A 109 6.55 -1.48 9.23
N VAL A 110 5.47 -1.01 8.60
CA VAL A 110 4.97 0.36 8.82
C VAL A 110 4.34 0.54 10.21
N ALA A 111 3.59 -0.45 10.70
CA ALA A 111 2.93 -0.40 12.00
C ALA A 111 3.92 -0.52 13.16
N TYR A 112 4.96 -1.35 13.00
CA TYR A 112 6.02 -1.53 13.97
C TYR A 112 7.15 -0.53 13.82
N ALA A 113 7.34 0.17 12.70
CA ALA A 113 8.42 1.16 12.56
C ALA A 113 8.45 2.23 13.68
N PRO A 114 7.32 2.80 14.15
CA PRO A 114 7.33 3.72 15.30
C PRO A 114 7.73 3.03 16.60
N ILE A 115 7.27 1.78 16.79
CA ILE A 115 7.58 0.96 17.97
C ILE A 115 9.07 0.58 17.95
N LEU A 116 9.59 0.12 16.82
CA LEU A 116 10.99 -0.21 16.54
C LEU A 116 11.89 1.03 16.49
N ALA A 117 11.38 2.22 16.19
CA ALA A 117 12.14 3.45 16.33
C ALA A 117 12.25 3.84 17.81
N GLY A 118 11.20 3.64 18.61
CA GLY A 118 11.25 3.79 20.07
C GLY A 118 12.13 2.75 20.75
N VAL A 119 11.97 1.47 20.38
CA VAL A 119 12.81 0.34 20.83
C VAL A 119 14.22 0.48 20.27
N GLY A 120 14.40 0.93 19.03
CA GLY A 120 15.71 1.16 18.41
C GLY A 120 16.45 2.33 19.05
N LEU A 121 15.74 3.40 19.44
CA LEU A 121 16.28 4.46 20.29
C LEU A 121 16.64 3.92 21.68
N TYR A 122 15.77 3.09 22.27
CA TYR A 122 16.05 2.41 23.53
C TYR A 122 17.26 1.48 23.43
N VAL A 123 17.40 0.69 22.36
CA VAL A 123 18.51 -0.22 22.06
C VAL A 123 19.80 0.56 21.78
N LEU A 124 19.73 1.68 21.05
CA LEU A 124 20.85 2.60 20.84
C LEU A 124 21.33 3.22 22.16
N VAL A 125 20.40 3.49 23.09
CA VAL A 125 20.68 4.04 24.43
C VAL A 125 21.11 2.96 25.43
N THR A 126 20.69 1.70 25.26
CA THR A 126 20.91 0.61 26.23
C THR A 126 21.86 -0.49 25.76
N GLY A 127 22.31 -0.46 24.50
CA GLY A 127 23.33 -1.37 23.96
C GLY A 127 22.85 -2.78 23.60
N SER A 128 21.55 -2.99 23.34
CA SER A 128 21.02 -4.32 22.96
C SER A 128 21.38 -4.70 21.50
N SER A 129 21.38 -6.00 21.17
CA SER A 129 21.73 -6.49 19.83
C SER A 129 20.61 -6.21 18.81
N MET A 130 20.95 -5.54 17.70
CA MET A 130 20.06 -5.31 16.57
C MET A 130 19.77 -6.61 15.79
N PRO A 131 18.57 -6.80 15.23
CA PRO A 131 18.34 -7.81 14.19
C PRO A 131 19.30 -7.57 13.01
N HIS A 132 20.01 -8.60 12.57
CA HIS A 132 20.95 -8.47 11.45
C HIS A 132 20.21 -8.19 10.14
N LEU A 133 20.76 -7.30 9.30
CA LEU A 133 20.23 -7.00 7.96
C LEU A 133 20.19 -8.20 7.00
N GLY A 134 20.80 -9.33 7.39
CA GLY A 134 20.77 -10.61 6.66
C GLY A 134 19.78 -11.63 7.20
N ASP A 135 18.89 -11.25 8.14
CA ASP A 135 17.79 -12.12 8.57
C ASP A 135 16.90 -12.43 7.35
N PRO A 136 16.65 -13.71 7.01
CA PRO A 136 15.83 -14.11 5.87
C PRO A 136 14.47 -13.39 5.83
N GLY A 137 13.86 -13.09 6.99
CA GLY A 137 12.62 -12.31 7.06
C GLY A 137 12.78 -10.85 6.63
N LEU A 138 13.90 -10.19 6.97
CA LEU A 138 14.18 -8.81 6.55
C LEU A 138 14.49 -8.73 5.06
N TRP A 139 15.11 -9.76 4.49
CA TRP A 139 15.42 -9.81 3.06
C TRP A 139 14.15 -9.81 2.19
N THR A 140 13.19 -10.69 2.52
CA THR A 140 11.90 -10.72 1.82
C THR A 140 11.15 -9.40 1.96
N VAL A 141 11.10 -8.82 3.17
CA VAL A 141 10.45 -7.52 3.40
C VAL A 141 11.11 -6.39 2.62
N THR A 142 12.44 -6.39 2.52
CA THR A 142 13.19 -5.41 1.72
C THR A 142 12.81 -5.51 0.24
N HIS A 143 12.74 -6.72 -0.30
CA HIS A 143 12.29 -6.93 -1.69
C HIS A 143 10.85 -6.46 -1.91
N GLN A 144 9.95 -6.68 -0.95
CA GLN A 144 8.58 -6.17 -1.03
C GLN A 144 8.53 -4.64 -1.01
N ALA A 145 9.36 -3.97 -0.21
CA ALA A 145 9.48 -2.51 -0.23
C ALA A 145 9.97 -2.00 -1.60
N VAL A 146 10.97 -2.67 -2.19
CA VAL A 146 11.46 -2.34 -3.55
C VAL A 146 10.38 -2.60 -4.61
N PHE A 147 9.57 -3.64 -4.46
CA PHE A 147 8.41 -3.91 -5.32
C PHE A 147 7.38 -2.79 -5.24
N VAL A 148 7.05 -2.32 -4.04
CA VAL A 148 6.13 -1.17 -3.86
C VAL A 148 6.66 0.07 -4.60
N LEU A 149 7.96 0.37 -4.52
CA LEU A 149 8.57 1.49 -5.26
C LEU A 149 8.46 1.31 -6.78
N GLY A 150 8.72 0.10 -7.28
CA GLY A 150 8.53 -0.26 -8.69
C GLY A 150 7.07 -0.09 -9.14
N GLY A 151 6.14 -0.55 -8.32
CA GLY A 151 4.70 -0.42 -8.55
C GLY A 151 4.23 1.03 -8.62
N LEU A 152 4.74 1.91 -7.75
CA LEU A 152 4.46 3.36 -7.81
C LEU A 152 5.00 3.99 -9.10
N ALA A 153 6.19 3.57 -9.54
CA ALA A 153 6.78 4.04 -10.79
C ALA A 153 5.94 3.60 -12.01
N TRP A 154 5.53 2.32 -12.04
CA TRP A 154 4.65 1.76 -13.06
C TRP A 154 3.27 2.42 -13.08
N ALA A 155 2.67 2.72 -11.92
CA ALA A 155 1.42 3.46 -11.82
C ALA A 155 1.54 4.87 -12.43
N GLY A 156 2.65 5.56 -12.15
CA GLY A 156 2.96 6.85 -12.75
C GLY A 156 3.09 6.80 -14.27
N LEU A 157 3.76 5.76 -14.80
CA LEU A 157 3.89 5.54 -16.23
C LEU A 157 2.54 5.20 -16.88
N ALA A 158 1.74 4.34 -16.26
CA ALA A 158 0.40 3.98 -16.73
C ALA A 158 -0.49 5.23 -16.87
N LEU A 159 -0.53 6.07 -15.84
CA LEU A 159 -1.28 7.32 -15.84
C LEU A 159 -0.77 8.29 -16.92
N ALA A 160 0.55 8.45 -17.05
CA ALA A 160 1.12 9.36 -18.04
C ALA A 160 0.80 8.91 -19.48
N THR A 161 0.97 7.63 -19.78
CA THR A 161 0.66 7.04 -21.10
C THR A 161 -0.82 7.14 -21.42
N ALA A 162 -1.70 6.79 -20.47
CA ALA A 162 -3.15 6.90 -20.65
C ALA A 162 -3.61 8.35 -20.84
N ARG A 163 -3.04 9.30 -20.09
CA ARG A 163 -3.37 10.72 -20.22
C ARG A 163 -2.93 11.29 -21.57
N ARG A 164 -1.72 10.92 -22.03
CA ARG A 164 -1.21 11.34 -23.34
C ARG A 164 -2.08 10.80 -24.47
N TYR A 165 -2.46 9.53 -24.39
CA TYR A 165 -3.33 8.90 -25.39
C TYR A 165 -4.71 9.54 -25.44
N ARG A 166 -5.32 9.87 -24.29
CA ARG A 166 -6.63 10.53 -24.21
C ARG A 166 -6.59 12.04 -24.47
N ALA A 167 -5.44 12.61 -24.84
CA ALA A 167 -5.24 14.04 -25.03
C ALA A 167 -5.73 14.91 -23.84
N VAL A 168 -5.61 14.41 -22.61
CA VAL A 168 -5.93 15.16 -21.39
C VAL A 168 -4.65 15.74 -20.77
N CYS A 169 -4.80 16.71 -19.88
CA CYS A 169 -3.65 17.34 -19.22
C CYS A 169 -2.77 16.29 -18.51
N LEU A 170 -1.49 16.21 -18.85
CA LEU A 170 -0.55 15.26 -18.24
C LEU A 170 -0.38 15.47 -16.73
N ALA A 171 -0.49 16.72 -16.26
CA ALA A 171 -0.32 17.06 -14.85
C ALA A 171 -1.57 16.73 -14.01
N CYS A 172 -2.75 17.25 -14.40
CA CYS A 172 -3.96 17.14 -13.59
C CYS A 172 -5.01 16.12 -14.11
N GLY A 173 -4.84 15.61 -15.32
CA GLY A 173 -5.78 14.67 -15.94
C GLY A 173 -7.11 15.28 -16.40
N ARG A 174 -7.28 16.61 -16.33
CA ARG A 174 -8.49 17.30 -16.82
C ARG A 174 -8.52 17.31 -18.35
N THR A 175 -9.72 17.16 -18.91
CA THR A 175 -9.99 17.26 -20.34
C THR A 175 -10.15 18.74 -20.73
N PRO A 176 -9.48 19.22 -21.80
CA PRO A 176 -9.68 20.56 -22.33
C PRO A 176 -11.18 20.85 -22.56
N GLY A 177 -11.66 22.00 -22.08
CA GLY A 177 -13.05 22.44 -22.29
C GLY A 177 -14.16 21.64 -21.60
N ARG A 178 -13.86 20.62 -20.79
CA ARG A 178 -14.89 19.76 -20.15
C ARG A 178 -14.68 19.61 -18.65
N VAL A 179 -15.73 19.93 -17.88
CA VAL A 179 -15.76 19.69 -16.42
C VAL A 179 -16.57 18.43 -16.12
N SER A 180 -15.91 17.42 -15.55
CA SER A 180 -16.62 16.23 -15.08
C SER A 180 -17.34 16.50 -13.77
N ARG A 181 -18.67 16.35 -13.77
CA ARG A 181 -19.56 16.64 -12.61
C ARG A 181 -19.14 15.90 -11.34
N TRP A 182 -18.71 14.63 -11.43
CA TRP A 182 -18.32 13.83 -10.27
C TRP A 182 -17.01 14.29 -9.62
N THR A 183 -16.17 15.01 -10.39
CA THR A 183 -14.88 15.54 -9.94
C THR A 183 -14.93 16.98 -9.43
N ALA A 184 -16.10 17.62 -9.51
CA ALA A 184 -16.33 18.96 -8.97
C ALA A 184 -16.20 18.92 -7.44
N PRO A 185 -15.64 19.97 -6.78
CA PRO A 185 -15.40 19.96 -5.33
C PRO A 185 -16.64 19.61 -4.50
N ALA A 186 -17.82 20.14 -4.87
CA ALA A 186 -19.07 19.84 -4.18
C ALA A 186 -19.50 18.36 -4.33
N ALA A 187 -19.33 17.77 -5.52
CA ALA A 187 -19.63 16.36 -5.73
C ALA A 187 -18.63 15.46 -4.97
N ALA A 188 -17.34 15.77 -5.07
CA ALA A 188 -16.26 15.13 -4.31
C ALA A 188 -16.49 15.18 -2.80
N ALA A 189 -17.01 16.29 -2.27
CA ALA A 189 -17.38 16.41 -0.88
C ALA A 189 -18.54 15.48 -0.49
N ARG A 190 -19.53 15.25 -1.37
CA ARG A 190 -20.67 14.38 -1.07
C ARG A 190 -20.29 12.91 -1.01
N TRP A 191 -19.68 12.38 -2.08
CA TRP A 191 -19.30 10.96 -2.11
C TRP A 191 -18.09 10.67 -1.22
N GLY A 192 -17.20 11.64 -1.03
CA GLY A 192 -16.05 11.52 -0.12
C GLY A 192 -16.43 11.30 1.34
N ARG A 193 -17.58 11.80 1.81
CA ARG A 193 -18.08 11.53 3.17
C ARG A 193 -18.41 10.06 3.38
N TRP A 194 -19.03 9.41 2.41
CA TRP A 194 -19.31 7.98 2.46
C TRP A 194 -18.02 7.15 2.44
N ALA A 195 -17.06 7.53 1.59
CA ALA A 195 -15.75 6.88 1.53
C ALA A 195 -14.99 6.99 2.87
N VAL A 196 -15.01 8.17 3.52
CA VAL A 196 -14.45 8.34 4.87
C VAL A 196 -15.20 7.50 5.89
N GLY A 197 -16.53 7.47 5.85
CA GLY A 197 -17.32 6.64 6.76
C GLY A 197 -16.91 5.17 6.70
N LEU A 198 -16.79 4.61 5.49
CA LEU A 198 -16.29 3.25 5.28
C LEU A 198 -14.87 3.08 5.83
N ALA A 199 -13.97 4.01 5.51
CA ALA A 199 -12.58 3.97 5.95
C ALA A 199 -12.36 4.21 7.45
N VAL A 200 -13.40 4.63 8.17
CA VAL A 200 -13.41 4.81 9.63
C VAL A 200 -14.03 3.59 10.31
N VAL A 201 -15.17 3.09 9.81
CA VAL A 201 -15.89 1.98 10.45
C VAL A 201 -15.05 0.71 10.49
N VAL A 202 -14.40 0.34 9.38
CA VAL A 202 -13.64 -0.92 9.30
C VAL A 202 -12.51 -1.00 10.34
N PRO A 203 -11.57 -0.04 10.44
CA PRO A 203 -10.52 -0.12 11.46
C PRO A 203 -11.06 -0.03 12.89
N LEU A 204 -12.23 0.59 13.13
CA LEU A 204 -12.87 0.59 14.44
C LEU A 204 -13.43 -0.80 14.81
N LEU A 205 -13.96 -1.57 13.85
CA LEU A 205 -14.37 -2.95 14.09
C LEU A 205 -13.18 -3.83 14.51
N TYR A 206 -12.05 -3.69 13.81
CA TYR A 206 -10.79 -4.33 14.20
C TYR A 206 -10.35 -3.89 15.61
N ALA A 207 -10.35 -2.59 15.89
CA ALA A 207 -9.93 -2.10 17.19
C ALA A 207 -10.85 -2.61 18.33
N ALA A 208 -12.16 -2.71 18.08
CA ALA A 208 -13.13 -3.20 19.04
C ALA A 208 -12.85 -4.65 19.45
N THR A 209 -12.51 -5.54 18.50
CA THR A 209 -12.17 -6.93 18.83
C THR A 209 -10.88 -7.02 19.66
N ARG A 210 -9.84 -6.25 19.28
CA ARG A 210 -8.57 -6.24 20.02
C ARG A 210 -8.72 -5.68 21.44
N TRP A 211 -9.51 -4.63 21.61
CA TRP A 211 -9.79 -4.07 22.94
C TRP A 211 -10.69 -4.98 23.78
N ALA A 212 -11.66 -5.67 23.19
CA ALA A 212 -12.48 -6.63 23.92
C ALA A 212 -11.62 -7.72 24.59
N TRP A 213 -10.67 -8.30 23.84
CA TRP A 213 -9.74 -9.29 24.38
C TRP A 213 -8.84 -8.71 25.47
N ALA A 214 -8.28 -7.50 25.28
CA ALA A 214 -7.46 -6.85 26.30
C ALA A 214 -8.23 -6.54 27.60
N LEU A 215 -9.55 -6.30 27.49
CA LEU A 215 -10.43 -5.98 28.62
C LEU A 215 -11.02 -7.19 29.33
N GLY A 216 -10.65 -8.42 28.95
CA GLY A 216 -11.18 -9.61 29.63
C GLY A 216 -12.27 -10.37 28.88
N VAL A 217 -12.68 -9.92 27.69
CA VAL A 217 -13.80 -10.49 26.95
C VAL A 217 -13.29 -11.38 25.82
N PRO A 218 -13.26 -12.72 25.94
CA PRO A 218 -12.71 -13.63 24.93
C PRO A 218 -13.69 -13.82 23.75
N LEU A 219 -13.92 -12.76 22.98
CA LEU A 219 -14.83 -12.80 21.82
C LEU A 219 -14.33 -13.79 20.76
N GLY A 220 -15.07 -14.88 20.58
CA GLY A 220 -14.88 -15.84 19.49
C GLY A 220 -13.59 -16.67 19.57
N ILE A 221 -12.94 -16.70 20.73
CA ILE A 221 -11.74 -17.49 21.02
C ILE A 221 -11.97 -18.39 22.23
N ASP A 222 -11.30 -19.55 22.28
CA ASP A 222 -11.41 -20.46 23.42
C ASP A 222 -10.65 -19.96 24.65
N ALA A 223 -10.99 -20.50 25.82
CA ALA A 223 -10.44 -20.06 27.09
C ALA A 223 -8.95 -20.37 27.24
N GLU A 224 -8.46 -21.45 26.63
CA GLU A 224 -7.05 -21.84 26.69
C GLU A 224 -6.19 -20.88 25.87
N PHE A 225 -6.57 -20.62 24.62
CA PHE A 225 -5.93 -19.64 23.77
C PHE A 225 -5.97 -18.23 24.38
N TYR A 226 -7.11 -17.86 24.99
CA TYR A 226 -7.23 -16.60 25.71
C TYR A 226 -6.25 -16.48 26.88
N ARG A 227 -6.08 -17.56 27.67
CA ARG A 227 -5.11 -17.58 28.78
C ARG A 227 -3.68 -17.45 28.27
N GLN A 228 -3.29 -18.24 27.27
CA GLN A 228 -1.95 -18.21 26.69
C GLN A 228 -1.62 -16.81 26.15
N GLY A 229 -2.51 -16.22 25.34
CA GLY A 229 -2.28 -14.86 24.83
C GLY A 229 -2.26 -13.78 25.92
N LYS A 230 -2.84 -14.03 27.09
CA LYS A 230 -2.73 -13.11 28.23
C LYS A 230 -1.36 -13.22 28.90
N GLU A 231 -0.83 -14.43 29.06
CA GLU A 231 0.51 -14.70 29.62
C GLU A 231 1.61 -14.11 28.72
N ASP A 232 1.45 -14.24 27.40
CA ASP A 232 2.41 -13.72 26.41
C ASP A 232 2.29 -12.21 26.14
N GLY A 233 1.29 -11.53 26.74
CA GLY A 233 1.01 -10.12 26.46
C GLY A 233 0.47 -9.84 25.04
N LEU A 234 -0.06 -10.85 24.36
CA LEU A 234 -0.61 -10.75 23.01
C LEU A 234 -1.80 -9.77 22.95
N TRP A 235 -2.65 -9.76 23.98
CA TRP A 235 -3.85 -8.91 24.00
C TRP A 235 -3.51 -7.43 24.22
N THR A 236 -2.49 -7.13 25.02
CA THR A 236 -2.02 -5.75 25.22
C THR A 236 -1.34 -5.22 23.96
N ALA A 237 -0.53 -6.05 23.29
CA ALA A 237 0.03 -5.72 21.98
C ALA A 237 -1.07 -5.51 20.92
N GLY A 238 -2.07 -6.40 20.90
CA GLY A 238 -3.25 -6.28 20.03
C GLY A 238 -4.03 -4.99 20.27
N ALA A 239 -4.27 -4.59 21.52
CA ALA A 239 -4.93 -3.33 21.86
C ALA A 239 -4.09 -2.10 21.49
N ALA A 240 -2.76 -2.17 21.59
CA ALA A 240 -1.88 -1.10 21.10
C ALA A 240 -2.02 -0.92 19.57
N LEU A 241 -2.02 -2.02 18.80
CA LEU A 241 -2.29 -1.98 17.37
C LEU A 241 -3.72 -1.49 17.06
N GLY A 242 -4.72 -1.95 17.82
CA GLY A 242 -6.10 -1.46 17.74
C GLY A 242 -6.19 0.05 17.98
N SER A 243 -5.42 0.58 18.91
CA SER A 243 -5.34 2.01 19.21
C SER A 243 -4.71 2.81 18.07
N LEU A 244 -3.69 2.26 17.38
CA LEU A 244 -3.18 2.84 16.14
C LEU A 244 -4.25 2.84 15.04
N GLY A 245 -5.09 1.80 14.97
CA GLY A 245 -6.26 1.75 14.11
C GLY A 245 -7.27 2.86 14.41
N ILE A 246 -7.58 3.09 15.70
CA ILE A 246 -8.45 4.20 16.14
C ILE A 246 -7.83 5.55 15.77
N LEU A 247 -6.53 5.74 16.02
CA LEU A 247 -5.82 6.95 15.63
C LEU A 247 -5.89 7.18 14.12
N GLY A 248 -5.67 6.12 13.32
CA GLY A 248 -5.81 6.15 11.87
C GLY A 248 -7.24 6.51 11.42
N ALA A 249 -8.25 5.99 12.10
CA ALA A 249 -9.65 6.32 11.84
C ALA A 249 -9.95 7.80 12.16
N VAL A 250 -9.50 8.30 13.31
CA VAL A 250 -9.58 9.72 13.65
C VAL A 250 -8.85 10.55 12.60
N LEU A 251 -7.65 10.14 12.18
CA LEU A 251 -6.89 10.85 11.14
C LEU A 251 -7.63 10.89 9.79
N THR A 252 -8.33 9.81 9.46
CA THR A 252 -9.13 9.67 8.23
C THR A 252 -10.31 10.64 8.21
N LEU A 253 -10.91 10.96 9.37
CA LEU A 253 -11.94 12.01 9.46
C LEU A 253 -11.42 13.38 8.97
N GLY A 254 -10.11 13.63 9.05
CA GLY A 254 -9.47 14.85 8.57
C GLY A 254 -9.66 15.07 7.07
N LEU A 255 -9.83 13.99 6.30
CA LEU A 255 -10.06 14.09 4.85
C LEU A 255 -11.40 14.79 4.52
N VAL A 256 -12.34 14.87 5.46
CA VAL A 256 -13.64 15.56 5.29
C VAL A 256 -13.88 16.70 6.26
N ARG A 257 -13.10 16.81 7.35
CA ARG A 257 -13.27 17.86 8.37
C ARG A 257 -12.27 19.00 8.17
N HIS A 258 -12.59 20.16 8.75
CA HIS A 258 -11.80 21.39 8.59
C HIS A 258 -10.36 21.26 9.11
N TRP A 259 -10.12 20.44 10.12
CA TRP A 259 -8.78 20.29 10.71
C TRP A 259 -7.78 19.55 9.81
N GLY A 260 -8.25 18.77 8.84
CA GLY A 260 -7.38 18.24 7.79
C GLY A 260 -7.05 19.29 6.72
N GLU A 261 -7.72 20.44 6.74
CA GLU A 261 -7.46 21.54 5.82
C GLU A 261 -6.62 22.67 6.43
N THR A 262 -6.87 22.95 7.69
CA THR A 262 -6.20 23.97 8.50
C THR A 262 -5.76 23.33 9.81
N TYR A 263 -4.50 23.51 10.20
CA TYR A 263 -4.00 22.92 11.44
C TYR A 263 -4.84 23.38 12.64
N PRO A 264 -5.36 22.44 13.44
CA PRO A 264 -6.20 22.77 14.58
C PRO A 264 -5.37 23.41 15.71
N ARG A 265 -6.05 24.12 16.62
CA ARG A 265 -5.39 24.91 17.68
C ARG A 265 -4.55 24.08 18.65
N TRP A 266 -4.84 22.79 18.80
CA TRP A 266 -4.04 21.87 19.61
C TRP A 266 -2.68 21.51 18.98
N VAL A 267 -2.49 21.74 17.68
CA VAL A 267 -1.17 21.65 17.03
C VAL A 267 -0.48 23.01 17.19
N TRP A 268 -0.04 23.30 18.42
CA TRP A 268 0.43 24.61 18.86
C TRP A 268 1.47 25.28 17.95
N PHE A 269 2.38 24.50 17.35
CA PHE A 269 3.46 25.02 16.47
C PHE A 269 3.02 25.32 15.02
N ARG A 270 1.82 24.91 14.59
CA ARG A 270 1.31 25.13 13.22
C ARG A 270 -0.14 25.64 13.17
N ALA A 271 -0.77 25.87 14.32
CA ALA A 271 -2.17 26.26 14.43
C ALA A 271 -2.55 27.39 13.45
N GLY A 272 -3.67 27.23 12.76
CA GLY A 272 -4.19 28.22 11.80
C GLY A 272 -3.52 28.24 10.43
N ARG A 273 -2.40 27.51 10.22
CA ARG A 273 -1.79 27.38 8.89
C ARG A 273 -2.55 26.37 8.03
N THR A 274 -2.51 26.56 6.71
CA THR A 274 -3.07 25.59 5.77
C THR A 274 -2.24 24.31 5.74
N VAL A 275 -2.89 23.16 5.82
CA VAL A 275 -2.24 21.86 5.70
C VAL A 275 -1.89 21.64 4.22
N PRO A 276 -0.61 21.41 3.85
CA PRO A 276 -0.26 21.06 2.48
C PRO A 276 -0.95 19.74 2.08
N PRO A 277 -1.66 19.66 0.94
CA PRO A 277 -2.46 18.47 0.61
C PRO A 277 -1.67 17.15 0.60
N LYS A 278 -0.38 17.21 0.25
CA LYS A 278 0.51 16.03 0.23
C LYS A 278 0.70 15.38 1.60
N VAL A 279 0.60 16.15 2.69
CA VAL A 279 0.73 15.63 4.07
C VAL A 279 -0.36 14.61 4.38
N ALA A 280 -1.57 14.78 3.83
CA ALA A 280 -2.65 13.81 3.98
C ALA A 280 -2.65 12.75 2.86
N ILE A 281 -2.43 13.17 1.61
CA ILE A 281 -2.58 12.28 0.44
C ILE A 281 -1.53 11.16 0.41
N VAL A 282 -0.27 11.47 0.71
CA VAL A 282 0.83 10.48 0.61
C VAL A 282 0.64 9.34 1.63
N PRO A 283 0.48 9.60 2.95
CA PRO A 283 0.28 8.50 3.89
C PRO A 283 -1.03 7.76 3.66
N ALA A 284 -2.13 8.47 3.34
CA ALA A 284 -3.41 7.81 3.11
C ALA A 284 -3.38 6.90 1.86
N THR A 285 -2.71 7.33 0.78
CA THR A 285 -2.48 6.47 -0.39
C THR A 285 -1.64 5.25 -0.02
N LEU A 286 -0.53 5.44 0.72
CA LEU A 286 0.35 4.34 1.10
C LEU A 286 -0.38 3.31 1.97
N VAL A 287 -1.07 3.76 3.01
CA VAL A 287 -1.87 2.89 3.89
C VAL A 287 -2.97 2.19 3.11
N SER A 288 -3.65 2.88 2.18
CA SER A 288 -4.70 2.25 1.36
C SER A 288 -4.19 1.05 0.55
N VAL A 289 -2.98 1.15 -0.01
CA VAL A 289 -2.36 0.08 -0.78
C VAL A 289 -1.97 -1.09 0.13
N ILE A 290 -1.26 -0.79 1.21
CA ILE A 290 -0.72 -1.80 2.13
C ILE A 290 -1.86 -2.58 2.80
N VAL A 291 -2.89 -1.89 3.29
CA VAL A 291 -4.05 -2.52 3.93
C VAL A 291 -4.85 -3.35 2.94
N THR A 292 -4.98 -2.90 1.68
CA THR A 292 -5.66 -3.70 0.64
C THR A 292 -4.90 -5.00 0.39
N SER A 293 -3.58 -4.93 0.21
CA SER A 293 -2.70 -6.08 0.02
C SER A 293 -2.81 -7.07 1.20
N ALA A 294 -2.66 -6.58 2.44
CA ALA A 294 -2.78 -7.40 3.64
C ALA A 294 -4.17 -8.04 3.77
N GLY A 295 -5.24 -7.31 3.46
CA GLY A 295 -6.60 -7.85 3.47
C GLY A 295 -6.82 -8.98 2.46
N LEU A 296 -6.22 -8.86 1.27
CA LEU A 296 -6.30 -9.92 0.26
C LEU A 296 -5.51 -11.17 0.66
N GLU A 297 -4.43 -11.02 1.42
CA GLU A 297 -3.73 -12.16 2.03
C GLU A 297 -4.63 -12.89 3.02
N TYR A 298 -5.30 -12.20 3.95
CA TYR A 298 -6.23 -12.84 4.88
C TYR A 298 -7.35 -13.61 4.18
N TRP A 299 -7.85 -13.07 3.05
CA TRP A 299 -8.80 -13.80 2.19
C TRP A 299 -8.24 -15.08 1.58
N ARG A 300 -6.93 -15.17 1.34
CA ARG A 300 -6.28 -16.41 0.89
C ARG A 300 -6.03 -17.37 2.05
N LEU A 301 -5.64 -16.84 3.21
CA LEU A 301 -5.39 -17.64 4.41
C LEU A 301 -6.67 -18.34 4.89
N ILE A 302 -7.80 -17.64 4.94
CA ILE A 302 -9.07 -18.20 5.41
C ILE A 302 -9.62 -19.33 4.51
N GLN A 303 -9.14 -19.42 3.26
CA GLN A 303 -9.49 -20.51 2.35
C GLN A 303 -8.73 -21.80 2.66
N ARG A 304 -7.69 -21.75 3.50
CA ARG A 304 -6.97 -22.96 3.92
C ARG A 304 -7.67 -23.60 5.13
N PRO A 305 -7.84 -24.94 5.15
CA PRO A 305 -8.57 -25.64 6.21
C PRO A 305 -8.04 -25.36 7.62
N GLU A 306 -6.74 -25.10 7.76
CA GLU A 306 -6.09 -24.85 9.05
C GLU A 306 -6.56 -23.53 9.69
N PHE A 307 -7.00 -22.55 8.88
CA PHE A 307 -7.41 -21.23 9.35
C PHE A 307 -8.92 -21.00 9.36
N SER A 308 -9.72 -21.77 8.61
CA SER A 308 -11.14 -21.50 8.38
C SER A 308 -12.04 -21.70 9.61
N HIS A 309 -11.79 -22.74 10.43
CA HIS A 309 -12.72 -23.13 11.51
C HIS A 309 -12.36 -22.56 12.89
N GLN A 310 -11.07 -22.32 13.16
CA GLN A 310 -10.60 -21.94 14.50
C GLN A 310 -10.21 -20.45 14.63
N TRP A 311 -9.96 -19.75 13.52
CA TRP A 311 -9.36 -18.41 13.53
C TRP A 311 -10.28 -17.31 13.03
N TRP A 312 -11.57 -17.61 12.80
CA TRP A 312 -12.53 -16.65 12.25
C TRP A 312 -12.65 -15.38 13.10
N ALA A 313 -12.55 -15.48 14.43
CA ALA A 313 -12.60 -14.33 15.32
C ALA A 313 -11.31 -13.49 15.27
N THR A 314 -10.17 -14.15 14.99
CA THR A 314 -8.84 -13.54 14.93
C THR A 314 -8.54 -12.89 13.58
N MET A 315 -9.13 -13.41 12.50
CA MET A 315 -8.92 -12.95 11.12
C MET A 315 -10.15 -12.28 10.50
N GLY A 316 -11.33 -12.43 11.11
CA GLY A 316 -12.60 -11.95 10.55
C GLY A 316 -12.64 -10.45 10.29
N PRO A 317 -12.25 -9.59 11.26
CA PRO A 317 -12.17 -8.14 11.02
C PRO A 317 -11.22 -7.77 9.87
N GLU A 318 -10.15 -8.53 9.67
CA GLU A 318 -9.14 -8.33 8.63
C GLU A 318 -9.69 -8.62 7.22
N LEU A 319 -10.69 -9.50 7.10
CA LEU A 319 -11.36 -9.77 5.82
C LEU A 319 -12.05 -8.51 5.24
N LEU A 320 -12.34 -7.51 6.09
CA LEU A 320 -12.90 -6.23 5.67
C LEU A 320 -11.83 -5.23 5.20
N TRP A 321 -10.54 -5.52 5.37
CA TRP A 321 -9.46 -4.59 5.01
C TRP A 321 -9.42 -4.20 3.52
N PRO A 322 -9.77 -5.05 2.54
CA PRO A 322 -9.89 -4.58 1.16
C PRO A 322 -10.95 -3.48 0.99
N LEU A 323 -12.04 -3.52 1.76
CA LEU A 323 -13.04 -2.45 1.80
C LEU A 323 -12.49 -1.20 2.50
N TRP A 324 -11.70 -1.36 3.57
CA TRP A 324 -11.01 -0.24 4.21
C TRP A 324 -10.06 0.45 3.23
N GLY A 325 -9.21 -0.30 2.54
CA GLY A 325 -8.26 0.21 1.57
C GLY A 325 -8.95 0.93 0.40
N ALA A 326 -10.01 0.32 -0.17
CA ALA A 326 -10.82 0.95 -1.21
C ALA A 326 -11.49 2.25 -0.73
N GLY A 327 -12.07 2.24 0.48
CA GLY A 327 -12.67 3.40 1.12
C GLY A 327 -11.66 4.52 1.34
N LEU A 328 -10.46 4.19 1.82
CA LEU A 328 -9.39 5.15 2.09
C LEU A 328 -8.82 5.73 0.79
N ALA A 329 -8.64 4.92 -0.25
CA ALA A 329 -8.21 5.38 -1.57
C ALA A 329 -9.25 6.34 -2.18
N ALA A 330 -10.53 6.01 -2.08
CA ALA A 330 -11.64 6.86 -2.51
C ALA A 330 -11.68 8.17 -1.71
N ALA A 331 -11.58 8.10 -0.37
CA ALA A 331 -11.54 9.28 0.50
C ALA A 331 -10.35 10.19 0.17
N THR A 332 -9.19 9.60 -0.09
CA THR A 332 -7.97 10.31 -0.50
C THR A 332 -8.16 11.01 -1.84
N LEU A 333 -8.79 10.34 -2.81
CA LEU A 333 -9.14 10.94 -4.09
C LEU A 333 -10.13 12.09 -3.92
N ALA A 334 -11.18 11.93 -3.11
CA ALA A 334 -12.13 13.01 -2.83
C ALA A 334 -11.45 14.24 -2.21
N TYR A 335 -10.57 14.00 -1.23
CA TYR A 335 -9.77 15.05 -0.60
C TYR A 335 -8.89 15.76 -1.63
N HIS A 336 -8.19 15.02 -2.49
CA HIS A 336 -7.39 15.58 -3.59
C HIS A 336 -8.24 16.42 -4.55
N LEU A 337 -9.42 15.93 -4.96
CA LEU A 337 -10.30 16.63 -5.91
C LEU A 337 -10.90 17.92 -5.34
N ARG A 338 -11.15 17.98 -4.03
CA ARG A 338 -11.58 19.20 -3.34
C ARG A 338 -10.45 20.22 -3.19
N ARG A 339 -9.23 19.74 -2.99
CA ARG A 339 -8.06 20.57 -2.69
C ARG A 339 -7.23 20.96 -3.91
N ARG A 340 -7.50 20.37 -5.09
CA ARG A 340 -6.83 20.74 -6.33
C ARG A 340 -7.43 22.05 -6.86
N GLY A 341 -6.60 23.10 -6.90
CA GLY A 341 -6.98 24.38 -7.49
C GLY A 341 -6.77 24.42 -9.01
N THR A 342 -6.52 25.62 -9.50
CA THR A 342 -6.15 25.87 -10.89
C THR A 342 -4.85 25.16 -11.26
N CYS A 343 -4.88 24.38 -12.34
CA CYS A 343 -3.71 23.68 -12.82
C CYS A 343 -2.77 24.67 -13.53
N ARG A 344 -1.53 24.76 -13.08
CA ARG A 344 -0.51 25.63 -13.70
C ARG A 344 -0.17 25.26 -15.15
N THR A 345 -0.44 24.02 -15.57
CA THR A 345 -0.10 23.53 -16.91
C THR A 345 -1.20 23.77 -17.93
N CYS A 346 -2.48 23.68 -17.55
CA CYS A 346 -3.61 23.88 -18.48
C CYS A 346 -4.53 25.05 -18.13
N GLY A 347 -4.27 25.79 -17.05
CA GLY A 347 -5.06 26.94 -16.63
C GLY A 347 -6.45 26.62 -16.07
N GLN A 348 -6.87 25.36 -16.05
CA GLN A 348 -8.22 24.96 -15.60
C GLN A 348 -8.30 24.82 -14.08
N GLY A 349 -9.36 25.32 -13.44
CA GLY A 349 -9.68 25.20 -12.01
C GLY A 349 -11.05 24.55 -11.79
#